data_AF-A0A9E3CPZ3-F1
#
_entry.id   AF-A0A9E3CPZ3-F1
#
_cell.length_a   1.000
_cell.length_b   1.000
_cell.length_c   1.000
_cell.angle_alpha   90.00
_cell.angle_beta   90.00
_cell.angle_gamma   90.00
#
_symmetry.space_group_name_H-M   'P 1'
#
loop_
_entity.id
_entity.type
_entity.pdbx_description
1 polymer ?
#
loop_
_entity_poly.entity_id
_entity_poly.type
_entity_poly.pdbx_seq_one_letter_code
_entity_poly.pdbx_strand_id
1 'polypeptide(L)'
;MRRVKLCVLMTACMLACLGGAARAGGRPNLSGSWELDGGRSSFGDYAGPLSKAKTKLEIRHKEPEVRIVWTLSRGDWGLSQLALLFSDGRGEETASLLDAEGMLAETTCMSGGGGGRQVKSKTVWEGNKLVTRTSEQLQLASGPAEVDVLDEWELSKDKQSLVQLTRLTPKDAAAGVAAREFKRVYRRVK
;
A
#
# COMPACT_ATOMS: atom_id res chain seq x y z
N MET A 1 -11.27 71.08 -41.88
CA MET A 1 -10.53 69.81 -41.86
C MET A 1 -10.37 69.33 -40.42
N ARG A 2 -10.81 68.08 -40.15
CA ARG A 2 -10.48 67.09 -39.08
C ARG A 2 -10.00 67.62 -37.70
N ARG A 3 -10.82 67.61 -36.63
CA ARG A 3 -11.12 66.54 -35.61
C ARG A 3 -9.84 65.99 -34.94
N VAL A 4 -9.48 66.38 -33.70
CA VAL A 4 -10.02 66.04 -32.36
C VAL A 4 -9.63 64.62 -31.85
N LYS A 5 -8.78 64.65 -30.80
CA LYS A 5 -8.59 63.75 -29.65
C LYS A 5 -8.07 62.31 -29.89
N LEU A 6 -6.79 62.16 -29.54
CA LEU A 6 -6.10 60.91 -29.22
C LEU A 6 -6.57 60.40 -27.85
N CYS A 7 -7.39 59.35 -27.84
CA CYS A 7 -7.72 58.58 -26.63
C CYS A 7 -6.77 57.39 -26.53
N VAL A 8 -5.95 57.39 -25.49
CA VAL A 8 -5.17 56.24 -25.03
C VAL A 8 -6.15 55.23 -24.40
N LEU A 9 -6.18 53.99 -24.91
CA LEU A 9 -6.76 52.86 -24.19
C LEU A 9 -5.75 51.71 -24.16
N MET A 10 -5.08 51.55 -23.02
CA MET A 10 -4.37 50.34 -22.65
C MET A 10 -5.38 49.21 -22.49
N THR A 11 -5.21 48.11 -23.23
CA THR A 11 -5.92 46.85 -22.96
C THR A 11 -4.90 45.84 -22.48
N ALA A 12 -4.85 45.65 -21.15
CA ALA A 12 -4.10 44.59 -20.50
C ALA A 12 -4.82 43.26 -20.74
N CYS A 13 -4.19 42.37 -21.51
CA CYS A 13 -4.66 41.01 -21.71
C CYS A 13 -4.21 40.17 -20.50
N MET A 14 -5.00 40.17 -19.41
CA MET A 14 -4.90 39.14 -18.38
C MET A 14 -5.39 37.82 -18.98
N LEU A 15 -4.47 37.01 -19.51
CA LEU A 15 -4.74 35.60 -19.71
C LEU A 15 -4.87 34.96 -18.33
N ALA A 16 -6.10 34.58 -18.00
CA ALA A 16 -6.42 33.70 -16.91
C ALA A 16 -5.63 32.39 -17.07
N CYS A 17 -4.54 32.27 -16.32
CA CYS A 17 -4.01 30.97 -15.94
C CYS A 17 -5.11 30.26 -15.15
N LEU A 18 -5.87 29.41 -15.83
CA LEU A 18 -6.60 28.28 -15.23
C LEU A 18 -5.56 27.32 -14.64
N GLY A 19 -4.87 27.77 -13.59
CA GLY A 19 -4.19 26.89 -12.67
C GLY A 19 -5.29 26.07 -12.02
N GLY A 20 -5.45 24.84 -12.50
CA GLY A 20 -6.29 23.86 -11.83
C GLY A 20 -5.85 23.82 -10.38
N ALA A 21 -6.68 24.40 -9.51
CA ALA A 21 -6.58 24.15 -8.08
C ALA A 21 -6.71 22.64 -7.95
N ALA A 22 -5.57 21.95 -7.75
CA ALA A 22 -5.57 20.64 -7.17
C ALA A 22 -6.44 20.77 -5.92
N ARG A 23 -7.64 20.18 -5.98
CA ARG A 23 -8.52 20.17 -4.82
C ARG A 23 -7.67 19.65 -3.68
N ALA A 24 -7.49 20.47 -2.65
CA ALA A 24 -7.10 20.05 -1.32
C ALA A 24 -8.24 19.19 -0.75
N GLY A 25 -8.56 18.07 -1.40
CA GLY A 25 -9.24 16.96 -0.78
C GLY A 25 -8.18 16.33 0.11
N GLY A 26 -8.41 16.32 1.42
CA GLY A 26 -7.51 15.68 2.37
C GLY A 26 -7.17 14.25 1.92
N ARG A 27 -6.01 13.75 2.40
CA ARG A 27 -5.54 12.39 2.16
C ARG A 27 -6.70 11.37 2.33
N PRO A 28 -6.84 10.38 1.42
CA PRO A 28 -7.91 9.40 1.52
C PRO A 28 -7.96 8.70 2.89
N ASN A 29 -9.15 8.64 3.50
CA ASN A 29 -9.35 7.83 4.69
C ASN A 29 -9.65 6.38 4.29
N LEU A 30 -8.69 5.50 4.52
CA LEU A 30 -8.75 4.06 4.22
C LEU A 30 -9.64 3.24 5.17
N SER A 31 -10.22 3.86 6.21
CA SER A 31 -11.00 3.15 7.23
C SER A 31 -12.15 2.36 6.63
N GLY A 32 -12.42 1.20 7.23
CA GLY A 32 -13.55 0.35 6.90
C GLY A 32 -13.22 -1.14 7.00
N SER A 33 -14.27 -1.92 6.77
CA SER A 33 -14.22 -3.36 6.64
C SER A 33 -14.12 -3.71 5.17
N TRP A 34 -13.20 -4.60 4.82
CA TRP A 34 -12.87 -4.97 3.46
C TRP A 34 -12.75 -6.48 3.35
N GLU A 35 -13.13 -7.02 2.19
CA GLU A 35 -12.98 -8.43 1.87
C GLU A 35 -12.20 -8.55 0.56
N LEU A 36 -11.27 -9.51 0.50
CA LEU A 36 -10.47 -9.75 -0.69
C LEU A 36 -11.36 -10.20 -1.85
N ASP A 37 -11.24 -9.49 -2.97
CA ASP A 37 -11.83 -9.88 -4.25
C ASP A 37 -10.80 -10.68 -5.04
N GLY A 38 -10.85 -12.00 -4.89
CA GLY A 38 -9.93 -12.91 -5.58
C GLY A 38 -10.00 -12.82 -7.11
N GLY A 39 -11.16 -12.48 -7.67
CA GLY A 39 -11.35 -12.36 -9.12
C GLY A 39 -10.71 -11.10 -9.73
N ARG A 40 -10.50 -10.06 -8.92
CA ARG A 40 -9.82 -8.82 -9.33
C ARG A 40 -8.37 -8.74 -8.83
N SER A 41 -7.94 -9.71 -8.03
CA SER A 41 -6.59 -9.81 -7.48
C SER A 41 -5.68 -10.64 -8.40
N SER A 42 -4.38 -10.37 -8.33
CA SER A 42 -3.34 -11.16 -9.00
C SER A 42 -2.25 -11.47 -7.98
N PHE A 43 -1.91 -12.75 -7.88
CA PHE A 43 -0.85 -13.24 -7.00
C PHE A 43 0.41 -13.65 -7.78
N GLY A 44 0.44 -13.44 -9.10
CA GLY A 44 1.48 -14.02 -9.96
C GLY A 44 1.46 -15.55 -9.88
N ASP A 45 2.63 -16.18 -9.94
CA ASP A 45 2.80 -17.64 -9.83
C ASP A 45 2.63 -18.17 -8.40
N TYR A 46 2.16 -17.32 -7.48
CA TYR A 46 1.98 -17.68 -6.10
C TYR A 46 0.71 -18.51 -5.87
N ALA A 47 0.91 -19.77 -5.47
CA ALA A 47 -0.17 -20.71 -5.16
C ALA A 47 -0.42 -20.88 -3.64
N GLY A 48 0.07 -19.94 -2.81
CA GLY A 48 -0.02 -20.04 -1.36
C GLY A 48 -1.45 -19.91 -0.82
N PRO A 49 -1.71 -20.30 0.44
CA PRO A 49 -3.04 -20.27 1.05
C PRO A 49 -3.82 -18.94 0.92
N LEU A 50 -3.17 -17.76 0.83
CA LEU A 50 -3.84 -16.47 0.55
C LEU A 50 -4.60 -16.47 -0.77
N SER A 51 -4.16 -17.24 -1.76
CA SER A 51 -4.87 -17.40 -3.04
C SER A 51 -6.18 -18.18 -2.91
N LYS A 52 -6.39 -18.90 -1.78
CA LYS A 52 -7.52 -19.81 -1.55
C LYS A 52 -8.31 -19.51 -0.27
N ALA A 53 -7.76 -18.72 0.65
CA ALA A 53 -8.39 -18.36 1.91
C ALA A 53 -9.37 -17.19 1.73
N LYS A 54 -10.40 -17.14 2.57
CA LYS A 54 -11.20 -15.93 2.73
C LYS A 54 -10.39 -14.94 3.55
N THR A 55 -10.05 -13.80 2.94
CA THR A 55 -9.28 -12.74 3.59
C THR A 55 -10.17 -11.53 3.84
N LYS A 56 -10.20 -11.08 5.08
CA LYS A 56 -10.85 -9.84 5.53
C LYS A 56 -9.83 -8.87 6.08
N LEU A 57 -10.20 -7.60 6.03
CA LEU A 57 -9.37 -6.46 6.38
C LEU A 57 -10.20 -5.47 7.18
N GLU A 58 -9.80 -5.17 8.40
CA GLU A 58 -10.37 -4.09 9.21
C GLU A 58 -9.34 -2.98 9.35
N ILE A 59 -9.63 -1.81 8.78
CA ILE A 59 -8.75 -0.65 8.83
C ILE A 59 -9.36 0.43 9.72
N ARG A 60 -8.61 0.86 10.72
CA ARG A 60 -8.88 2.10 11.48
C ARG A 60 -7.78 3.10 11.17
N HIS A 61 -8.15 4.17 10.48
CA HIS A 61 -7.22 5.20 10.06
C HIS A 61 -7.59 6.54 10.70
N LYS A 62 -6.70 7.00 11.60
CA LYS A 62 -6.72 8.31 12.24
C LYS A 62 -5.31 8.88 12.19
N GLU A 63 -5.07 9.77 11.23
CA GLU A 63 -3.76 10.37 10.96
C GLU A 63 -3.02 10.81 12.24
N PRO A 64 -1.71 10.48 12.38
CA PRO A 64 -0.90 9.74 11.42
C PRO A 64 -1.03 8.20 11.53
N GLU A 65 -1.82 7.69 12.47
CA GLU A 65 -1.91 6.26 12.77
C GLU A 65 -2.85 5.52 11.81
N VAL A 66 -2.35 4.42 11.23
CA VAL A 66 -3.12 3.48 10.44
C VAL A 66 -3.00 2.08 11.06
N ARG A 67 -4.08 1.60 11.66
CA ARG A 67 -4.18 0.27 12.22
C ARG A 67 -4.89 -0.65 11.23
N ILE A 68 -4.23 -1.72 10.83
CA ILE A 68 -4.73 -2.71 9.87
C ILE A 68 -4.80 -4.07 10.57
N VAL A 69 -5.98 -4.68 10.60
CA VAL A 69 -6.16 -6.06 11.03
C VAL A 69 -6.50 -6.91 9.82
N TRP A 70 -5.64 -7.86 9.47
CA TRP A 70 -5.97 -8.91 8.50
C TRP A 70 -6.55 -10.10 9.23
N THR A 71 -7.56 -10.73 8.64
CA THR A 71 -8.06 -12.02 9.07
C THR A 71 -8.10 -12.96 7.88
N LEU A 72 -7.37 -14.05 7.95
CA LEU A 72 -7.43 -15.15 7.01
C LEU A 72 -8.28 -16.26 7.61
N SER A 73 -9.13 -16.89 6.80
CA SER A 73 -9.94 -18.03 7.25
C SER A 73 -10.09 -19.08 6.16
N ARG A 74 -10.07 -20.35 6.57
CA ARG A 74 -10.26 -21.52 5.71
C ARG A 74 -10.92 -22.64 6.51
N GLY A 75 -12.20 -22.91 6.23
CA GLY A 75 -12.99 -23.83 7.05
C GLY A 75 -13.07 -23.33 8.49
N ASP A 76 -12.79 -24.21 9.45
CA ASP A 76 -12.79 -23.89 10.89
C ASP A 76 -11.49 -23.23 11.37
N TRP A 77 -10.48 -23.13 10.51
CA TRP A 77 -9.23 -22.47 10.84
C TRP A 77 -9.27 -20.99 10.47
N GLY A 78 -8.73 -20.14 11.32
CA GLY A 78 -8.53 -18.73 11.03
C GLY A 78 -7.35 -18.13 11.80
N LEU A 79 -6.81 -17.04 11.26
CA LEU A 79 -5.67 -16.31 11.79
C LEU A 79 -5.93 -14.81 11.64
N SER A 80 -5.56 -14.04 12.66
CA SER A 80 -5.61 -12.58 12.61
C SER A 80 -4.25 -11.97 12.88
N GLN A 81 -3.90 -10.91 12.14
CA GLN A 81 -2.64 -10.19 12.26
C GLN A 81 -2.89 -8.69 12.31
N LEU A 82 -2.07 -7.97 13.07
CA LEU A 82 -2.09 -6.52 13.18
C LEU A 82 -0.84 -5.91 12.54
N ALA A 83 -1.01 -4.88 11.71
CA ALA A 83 0.02 -3.89 11.43
C ALA A 83 -0.39 -2.54 11.99
N LEU A 84 0.60 -1.85 12.56
CA LEU A 84 0.50 -0.47 13.01
C LEU A 84 1.48 0.36 12.19
N LEU A 85 0.95 1.25 11.35
CA LEU A 85 1.74 2.11 10.45
C LEU A 85 1.57 3.57 10.87
N PHE A 86 2.59 4.40 10.60
CA PHE A 86 2.51 5.85 10.78
C PHE A 86 2.80 6.58 9.47
N SER A 87 1.81 7.27 8.94
CA SER A 87 1.82 7.94 7.63
C SER A 87 2.69 9.20 7.53
N ASP A 88 3.34 9.61 8.63
CA ASP A 88 4.17 10.80 8.72
C ASP A 88 5.67 10.51 8.52
N GLY A 89 6.02 9.27 8.21
CA GLY A 89 7.38 8.89 7.87
C GLY A 89 8.35 8.82 9.06
N ARG A 90 7.84 8.80 10.30
CA ARG A 90 8.66 8.62 11.51
C ARG A 90 9.35 7.24 11.58
N GLY A 91 8.80 6.27 10.86
CA GLY A 91 9.25 4.88 10.88
C GLY A 91 8.53 4.05 11.95
N GLU A 92 8.49 2.75 11.73
CA GLU A 92 7.80 1.79 12.59
C GLU A 92 8.46 0.40 12.51
N GLU A 93 8.10 -0.46 13.45
CA GLU A 93 8.43 -1.88 13.38
C GLU A 93 7.16 -2.66 13.03
N THR A 94 7.23 -3.42 11.95
CA THR A 94 6.13 -4.26 11.47
C THR A 94 6.57 -5.70 11.43
N ALA A 95 5.62 -6.63 11.43
CA ALA A 95 5.93 -8.01 11.10
C ALA A 95 6.41 -8.09 9.65
N SER A 96 7.47 -8.84 9.41
CA SER A 96 7.96 -9.17 8.08
C SER A 96 6.82 -9.63 7.18
N LEU A 97 6.80 -9.09 5.95
CA LEU A 97 5.83 -9.49 4.94
C LEU A 97 6.30 -10.73 4.18
N LEU A 98 7.47 -11.29 4.52
CA LEU A 98 8.10 -12.40 3.81
C LEU A 98 8.35 -13.61 4.70
N ASP A 99 8.12 -14.80 4.16
CA ASP A 99 8.55 -16.05 4.81
C ASP A 99 10.03 -16.33 4.55
N ALA A 100 10.52 -17.47 5.06
CA ALA A 100 11.93 -17.84 4.93
C ALA A 100 12.36 -18.03 3.47
N GLU A 101 11.40 -18.29 2.57
CA GLU A 101 11.60 -18.50 1.14
C GLU A 101 11.42 -17.21 0.30
N GLY A 102 11.16 -16.07 0.94
CA GLY A 102 10.93 -14.79 0.26
C GLY A 102 9.57 -14.70 -0.45
N MET A 103 8.64 -15.57 -0.09
CA MET A 103 7.24 -15.49 -0.49
C MET A 103 6.50 -14.60 0.50
N LEU A 104 5.26 -14.18 0.18
CA LEU A 104 4.47 -13.44 1.16
C LEU A 104 4.24 -14.30 2.40
N ALA A 105 4.71 -13.83 3.56
CA ALA A 105 4.54 -14.46 4.86
C ALA A 105 3.05 -14.64 5.18
N GLU A 106 2.53 -15.83 4.96
CA GLU A 106 1.17 -16.17 5.40
C GLU A 106 1.14 -16.75 6.81
N THR A 107 2.28 -17.28 7.26
CA THR A 107 2.43 -18.09 8.48
C THR A 107 3.46 -17.54 9.47
N THR A 108 4.24 -16.50 9.16
CA THR A 108 5.13 -15.87 10.16
C THR A 108 4.36 -15.04 11.21
N CYS A 109 3.04 -14.97 11.08
CA CYS A 109 2.08 -14.55 12.10
C CYS A 109 1.57 -15.69 13.02
N MET A 110 2.11 -16.92 12.89
CA MET A 110 1.73 -18.12 13.68
C MET A 110 2.46 -18.28 15.02
N SER A 111 2.51 -17.23 15.82
CA SER A 111 2.60 -17.45 17.26
C SER A 111 1.86 -16.32 17.96
N GLY A 112 0.83 -16.67 18.74
CA GLY A 112 0.34 -15.83 19.83
C GLY A 112 1.39 -15.65 20.94
N GLY A 113 2.65 -15.40 20.56
CA GLY A 113 3.85 -15.41 21.38
C GLY A 113 5.10 -15.09 20.54
N GLY A 114 5.24 -13.85 20.05
CA GLY A 114 6.55 -13.24 19.82
C GLY A 114 7.54 -13.85 18.80
N GLY A 115 7.10 -14.64 17.80
CA GLY A 115 8.02 -15.32 16.86
C GLY A 115 8.12 -14.75 15.43
N GLY A 116 7.34 -13.73 15.06
CA GLY A 116 7.43 -13.10 13.75
C GLY A 116 8.62 -12.14 13.69
N ARG A 117 9.49 -12.25 12.67
CA ARG A 117 10.60 -11.32 12.49
C ARG A 117 10.07 -9.90 12.34
N GLN A 118 10.45 -9.00 13.25
CA GLN A 118 10.13 -7.59 13.10
C GLN A 118 11.12 -6.92 12.15
N VAL A 119 10.59 -6.05 11.29
CA VAL A 119 11.37 -5.31 10.29
C VAL A 119 11.04 -3.83 10.42
N LYS A 120 12.06 -3.00 10.26
CA LYS A 120 11.89 -1.55 10.23
C LYS A 120 11.26 -1.17 8.91
N SER A 121 10.16 -0.43 8.98
CA SER A 121 9.51 0.14 7.81
C SER A 121 9.30 1.63 7.97
N LYS A 122 8.97 2.29 6.87
CA LYS A 122 8.58 3.69 6.85
C LYS A 122 7.38 3.88 5.94
N THR A 123 6.34 4.47 6.50
CA THR A 123 5.10 4.75 5.77
C THR A 123 4.92 6.24 5.52
N VAL A 124 4.57 6.63 4.29
CA VAL A 124 4.34 8.02 3.87
C VAL A 124 3.20 8.14 2.87
N TRP A 125 2.67 9.35 2.70
CA TRP A 125 1.75 9.64 1.60
C TRP A 125 2.50 10.08 0.34
N GLU A 126 2.18 9.46 -0.79
CA GLU A 126 2.62 9.86 -2.13
C GLU A 126 1.39 10.15 -2.99
N GLY A 127 1.01 11.42 -3.08
CA GLY A 127 -0.27 11.81 -3.66
C GLY A 127 -1.45 11.21 -2.90
N ASN A 128 -2.24 10.37 -3.57
CA ASN A 128 -3.40 9.68 -3.00
C ASN A 128 -3.09 8.25 -2.52
N LYS A 129 -1.82 7.85 -2.47
CA LYS A 129 -1.39 6.53 -2.05
C LYS A 129 -0.70 6.58 -0.69
N LEU A 130 -1.01 5.62 0.16
CA LEU A 130 -0.23 5.34 1.35
C LEU A 130 0.83 4.31 0.97
N VAL A 131 2.11 4.66 1.16
CA VAL A 131 3.24 3.88 0.67
C VAL A 131 4.13 3.49 1.85
N THR A 132 4.30 2.18 2.05
CA THR A 132 5.20 1.60 3.05
C THR A 132 6.42 1.00 2.35
N ARG A 133 7.60 1.29 2.89
CA ARG A 133 8.87 0.74 2.41
C ARG A 133 9.60 0.02 3.52
N THR A 134 10.15 -1.15 3.19
CA THR A 134 10.90 -2.01 4.10
C THR A 134 12.08 -2.63 3.34
N SER A 135 13.22 -2.82 4.00
CA SER A 135 14.29 -3.68 3.50
C SER A 135 14.39 -4.92 4.40
N GLU A 136 14.40 -6.09 3.79
CA GLU A 136 14.29 -7.37 4.46
C GLU A 136 15.47 -8.27 4.12
N GLN A 137 16.18 -8.80 5.14
CA GLN A 137 17.18 -9.84 4.95
C GLN A 137 16.55 -11.24 5.05
N LEU A 138 16.66 -12.07 4.03
CA LEU A 138 16.18 -13.43 4.01
C LEU A 138 17.35 -14.39 4.21
N GLN A 139 17.13 -15.47 4.97
CA GLN A 139 18.10 -16.53 5.11
C GLN A 139 17.66 -17.72 4.26
N LEU A 140 18.10 -17.74 3.00
CA LEU A 140 17.77 -18.80 2.06
C LEU A 140 18.76 -19.96 2.20
N ALA A 141 18.40 -21.11 1.63
CA ALA A 141 19.32 -22.24 1.50
C ALA A 141 20.57 -21.89 0.67
N SER A 142 20.45 -20.95 -0.28
CA SER A 142 21.54 -20.41 -1.10
C SER A 142 22.45 -19.41 -0.37
N GLY A 143 22.07 -18.97 0.84
CA GLY A 143 22.75 -17.91 1.59
C GLY A 143 21.83 -16.73 1.92
N PRO A 144 22.36 -15.68 2.55
CA PRO A 144 21.60 -14.49 2.86
C PRO A 144 21.24 -13.73 1.57
N ALA A 145 20.02 -13.20 1.51
CA ALA A 145 19.55 -12.32 0.44
C ALA A 145 18.96 -11.04 1.05
N GLU A 146 19.04 -9.92 0.34
CA GLU A 146 18.35 -8.69 0.74
C GLU A 146 17.29 -8.32 -0.30
N VAL A 147 16.09 -7.99 0.17
CA VAL A 147 14.93 -7.70 -0.65
C VAL A 147 14.30 -6.39 -0.18
N ASP A 148 14.13 -5.44 -1.09
CA ASP A 148 13.30 -4.27 -0.86
C ASP A 148 11.83 -4.61 -1.11
N VAL A 149 10.99 -4.23 -0.16
CA VAL A 149 9.53 -4.39 -0.22
C VAL A 149 8.90 -3.00 -0.30
N LEU A 150 8.08 -2.80 -1.34
CA LEU A 150 7.24 -1.61 -1.52
C LEU A 150 5.79 -2.04 -1.46
N ASP A 151 5.02 -1.48 -0.52
CA ASP A 151 3.59 -1.74 -0.38
C ASP A 151 2.80 -0.44 -0.57
N GLU A 152 2.00 -0.37 -1.63
CA GLU A 152 1.20 0.80 -1.99
C GLU A 152 -0.29 0.52 -1.77
N TRP A 153 -0.98 1.40 -1.06
CA TRP A 153 -2.42 1.34 -0.83
C TRP A 153 -3.12 2.52 -1.50
N GLU A 154 -4.14 2.21 -2.31
CA GLU A 154 -4.94 3.21 -3.02
C GLU A 154 -6.44 2.92 -2.86
N LEU A 155 -7.17 3.93 -2.40
CA LEU A 155 -8.63 3.88 -2.32
C LEU A 155 -9.23 4.35 -3.65
N SER A 156 -10.13 3.57 -4.23
CA SER A 156 -10.84 3.96 -5.45
C SER A 156 -11.67 5.23 -5.24
N LYS A 157 -11.92 5.97 -6.32
CA LYS A 157 -12.68 7.24 -6.27
C LYS A 157 -14.10 7.08 -5.69
N ASP A 158 -14.74 5.95 -5.97
CA ASP A 158 -16.06 5.58 -5.43
C ASP A 158 -16.02 5.05 -3.99
N LYS A 159 -14.81 4.90 -3.43
CA LYS A 159 -14.51 4.36 -2.10
C LYS A 159 -14.98 2.92 -1.89
N GLN A 160 -15.33 2.20 -2.95
CA GLN A 160 -15.83 0.82 -2.88
C GLN A 160 -14.72 -0.23 -3.00
N SER A 161 -13.56 0.14 -3.52
CA SER A 161 -12.41 -0.76 -3.66
C SER A 161 -11.17 -0.17 -2.99
N LEU A 162 -10.42 -1.03 -2.32
CA LEU A 162 -9.08 -0.73 -1.81
C LEU A 162 -8.10 -1.61 -2.59
N VAL A 163 -7.10 -1.01 -3.21
CA VAL A 163 -6.07 -1.73 -3.95
C VAL A 163 -4.79 -1.68 -3.16
N GLN A 164 -4.20 -2.85 -2.93
CA GLN A 164 -2.87 -3.00 -2.36
C GLN A 164 -1.95 -3.59 -3.44
N LEU A 165 -0.85 -2.90 -3.72
CA LEU A 165 0.17 -3.36 -4.64
C LEU A 165 1.48 -3.56 -3.88
N THR A 166 1.96 -4.81 -3.85
CA THR A 166 3.21 -5.16 -3.17
C THR A 166 4.24 -5.56 -4.20
N ARG A 167 5.39 -4.89 -4.20
CA ARG A 167 6.53 -5.22 -5.06
C ARG A 167 7.71 -5.69 -4.23
N LEU A 168 8.31 -6.78 -4.68
CA LEU A 168 9.55 -7.34 -4.13
C LEU A 168 10.67 -7.10 -5.14
N THR A 169 11.73 -6.44 -4.69
CA THR A 169 12.91 -6.17 -5.50
C THR A 169 14.14 -6.76 -4.80
N PRO A 170 14.70 -7.88 -5.29
CA PRO A 170 15.97 -8.38 -4.77
C PRO A 170 17.07 -7.36 -5.04
N LYS A 171 17.91 -7.07 -4.04
CA LYS A 171 19.09 -6.21 -4.22
C LYS A 171 20.22 -6.91 -4.95
N ASP A 172 20.27 -8.24 -4.83
CA ASP A 172 21.19 -9.10 -5.57
C ASP A 172 20.39 -10.17 -6.32
N ALA A 173 20.41 -10.09 -7.66
CA ALA A 173 19.73 -11.04 -8.53
C ALA A 173 20.33 -12.46 -8.45
N ALA A 174 21.59 -12.60 -8.02
CA ALA A 174 22.25 -13.89 -7.89
C ALA A 174 21.81 -14.67 -6.65
N ALA A 175 21.14 -14.02 -5.68
CA ALA A 175 20.74 -14.63 -4.41
C ALA A 175 19.58 -15.63 -4.54
N GLY A 176 19.01 -15.80 -5.74
CA GLY A 176 17.95 -16.79 -6.02
C GLY A 176 16.52 -16.31 -5.69
N VAL A 177 16.34 -15.03 -5.35
CA VAL A 177 15.03 -14.40 -5.19
C VAL A 177 14.67 -13.67 -6.48
N ALA A 178 13.51 -13.95 -7.05
CA ALA A 178 13.01 -13.23 -8.22
C ALA A 178 12.27 -11.96 -7.81
N ALA A 179 12.34 -10.92 -8.64
CA ALA A 179 11.47 -9.76 -8.53
C ALA A 179 10.01 -10.18 -8.77
N ARG A 180 9.09 -9.65 -7.97
CA ARG A 180 7.66 -10.04 -8.02
C ARG A 180 6.75 -8.86 -7.71
N GLU A 181 5.53 -8.95 -8.22
CA GLU A 181 4.46 -8.01 -7.93
C GLU A 181 3.18 -8.77 -7.58
N PHE A 182 2.51 -8.34 -6.52
CA PHE A 182 1.23 -8.86 -6.08
C PHE A 182 0.22 -7.72 -6.03
N LYS A 183 -0.93 -7.93 -6.66
CA LYS A 183 -2.05 -6.99 -6.63
C LYS A 183 -3.19 -7.61 -5.86
N ARG A 184 -3.53 -7.03 -4.72
CA ARG A 184 -4.71 -7.41 -3.94
C ARG A 184 -5.76 -6.32 -4.09
N VAL A 185 -6.95 -6.72 -4.51
CA VAL A 185 -8.10 -5.82 -4.59
C VAL A 185 -9.08 -6.26 -3.52
N TYR A 186 -9.48 -5.34 -2.68
CA TYR A 186 -10.48 -5.58 -1.65
C TYR A 186 -11.74 -4.79 -1.96
N ARG A 187 -12.89 -5.42 -1.78
CA ARG A 187 -14.21 -4.79 -1.84
C ARG A 187 -14.63 -4.36 -0.45
N ARG A 188 -15.25 -3.19 -0.33
CA ARG A 188 -15.80 -2.75 0.96
C ARG A 188 -16.96 -3.65 1.36
N VAL A 189 -17.01 -4.05 2.62
CA VAL A 189 -18.14 -4.77 3.22
C VAL A 189 -18.78 -3.90 4.30
N LYS A 190 -20.11 -3.99 4.43
CA LYS A 190 -20.90 -3.19 5.38
C LYS A 190 -20.90 -3.81 6.77
#